data_AF-A0A1F3YRE2-F1
#
_entry.id   AF-A0A1F3YRE2-F1
#
_cell.length_a   1.000
_cell.length_b   1.000
_cell.length_c   1.000
_cell.angle_alpha   90.00
_cell.angle_beta   90.00
_cell.angle_gamma   90.00
#
_symmetry.space_group_name_H-M   'P 1'
#
loop_
_entity.id
_entity.type
_entity.pdbx_description
1 polymer ?
#
loop_
_entity_poly.entity_id
_entity_poly.type
_entity_poly.pdbx_seq_one_letter_code
_entity_poly.pdbx_strand_id
1 'polypeptide(L)'
;MRHYLDLLASAFVVQVLPPWHANLGKRRVKSPKVTIRDTGLLHALLDIRDRRGLERHPKVGASWEAFALRQIVQRLGALPQECYFWSVHSGAEIDLLRIRGRRRWGFEFKRTSSPALGRSLITAVDQLKLQRAFVVHAGEVTFPLHKQVTALAVKRLLDDLPSPLPECGSRTRPAGIAKTRSARTPRRHPIRTDAVPMTGFRRKALAALKTPQR
;
A
#
# COMPACT_ATOMS: atom_id res chain seq x y z
N MET A 1 -6.76 15.37 28.19
CA MET A 1 -6.42 15.64 26.77
C MET A 1 -6.43 14.37 25.91
N ARG A 2 -5.68 13.30 26.24
CA ARG A 2 -5.61 12.07 25.42
C ARG A 2 -6.97 11.38 25.21
N HIS A 3 -7.77 11.26 26.27
CA HIS A 3 -9.11 10.67 26.22
C HIS A 3 -10.03 11.25 25.12
N TYR A 4 -10.05 12.56 24.92
CA TYR A 4 -10.88 13.18 23.87
C TYR A 4 -10.38 12.85 22.46
N LEU A 5 -9.06 12.83 22.25
CA LEU A 5 -8.48 12.44 20.96
C LEU A 5 -8.77 10.97 20.67
N ASP A 6 -8.69 10.11 21.67
CA ASP A 6 -9.00 8.68 21.53
C ASP A 6 -10.47 8.48 21.17
N LEU A 7 -11.39 9.19 21.86
CA LEU A 7 -12.82 9.18 21.51
C LEU A 7 -13.09 9.67 20.08
N LEU A 8 -12.49 10.80 19.68
CA LEU A 8 -12.66 11.34 18.33
C LEU A 8 -12.06 10.41 17.26
N ALA A 9 -10.97 9.71 17.57
CA ALA A 9 -10.36 8.74 16.67
C ALA A 9 -11.25 7.49 16.53
N SER A 10 -11.78 6.97 17.64
CA SER A 10 -12.73 5.86 17.68
C SER A 10 -14.07 6.20 17.01
N ALA A 11 -14.50 7.46 17.08
CA ALA A 11 -15.66 7.98 16.37
C ALA A 11 -15.38 8.29 14.88
N PHE A 12 -14.19 7.99 14.37
CA PHE A 12 -13.76 8.25 13.00
C PHE A 12 -13.78 9.74 12.60
N VAL A 13 -13.83 10.66 13.55
CA VAL A 13 -13.82 12.12 13.30
C VAL A 13 -12.41 12.59 12.96
N VAL A 14 -11.42 12.12 13.71
CA VAL A 14 -10.00 12.44 13.47
C VAL A 14 -9.24 11.21 12.99
N GLN A 15 -8.22 11.47 12.19
CA GLN A 15 -7.17 10.50 11.88
C GLN A 15 -5.93 10.87 12.68
N VAL A 16 -5.37 9.87 13.38
CA VAL A 16 -4.13 9.99 14.13
C VAL A 16 -3.07 9.16 13.41
N LEU A 17 -1.97 9.80 13.03
CA LEU A 17 -0.86 9.17 12.35
C LEU A 17 0.35 9.14 13.29
N PRO A 18 0.75 7.96 13.81
CA PRO A 18 1.88 7.85 14.72
C PRO A 18 3.22 8.04 13.98
N PRO A 19 4.27 8.53 14.66
CA PRO A 19 5.60 8.57 14.09
C PRO A 19 6.16 7.15 13.93
N TRP A 20 6.79 6.87 12.78
CA TRP A 20 7.59 5.67 12.60
C TRP A 20 8.98 5.88 13.20
N HIS A 21 9.40 4.96 14.07
CA HIS A 21 10.73 4.95 14.66
C HIS A 21 11.55 3.81 14.06
N ALA A 22 12.48 4.13 13.16
CA ALA A 22 13.35 3.13 12.56
C ALA A 22 14.37 2.54 13.57
N ASN A 23 14.82 3.34 14.54
CA ASN A 23 15.80 2.95 15.55
C ASN A 23 15.27 3.25 16.97
N LEU A 24 15.02 2.20 17.75
CA LEU A 24 14.46 2.30 19.10
C LEU A 24 15.43 2.91 20.14
N GLY A 25 16.74 2.85 19.88
CA GLY A 25 17.79 3.25 20.84
C GLY A 25 18.05 4.76 20.99
N LYS A 26 17.50 5.60 20.10
CA LYS A 26 17.54 7.07 20.20
C LYS A 26 16.12 7.61 20.04
N ARG A 27 15.23 7.21 20.95
CA ARG A 27 13.82 7.64 20.95
C ARG A 27 13.73 9.14 21.25
N ARG A 28 13.34 9.92 20.24
CA ARG A 28 12.57 11.16 20.45
C ARG A 28 11.10 10.84 20.26
N VAL A 29 10.28 11.13 21.26
CA VAL A 29 8.83 11.03 21.15
C VAL A 29 8.34 12.25 20.38
N LYS A 30 8.15 12.12 19.07
CA LYS A 30 7.40 13.12 18.30
C LYS A 30 5.91 12.91 18.57
N SER A 31 5.17 14.00 18.75
CA SER A 31 3.71 13.93 18.83
C SER A 31 3.14 13.38 17.52
N PRO A 32 2.06 12.58 17.58
CA PRO A 32 1.40 12.09 16.37
C PRO A 32 0.84 13.24 15.54
N LYS A 33 0.77 13.05 14.21
CA LYS A 33 0.09 13.98 13.30
C LYS A 33 -1.42 13.72 13.41
N VAL A 34 -2.19 14.74 13.76
CA VAL A 34 -3.65 14.63 13.92
C VAL A 34 -4.34 15.51 12.88
N THR A 35 -5.26 14.94 12.11
CA THR A 35 -6.03 15.67 11.10
C THR A 35 -7.51 15.29 11.19
N ILE A 36 -8.41 16.21 10.84
CA ILE A 36 -9.83 15.86 10.63
C ILE A 36 -9.90 14.89 9.46
N ARG A 37 -10.66 13.81 9.62
CA ARG A 37 -10.71 12.72 8.65
C ARG A 37 -11.51 13.08 7.41
N ASP A 38 -12.60 13.83 7.59
CA ASP A 38 -13.51 14.24 6.53
C ASP A 38 -13.30 15.71 6.18
N THR A 39 -12.99 15.99 4.91
CA THR A 39 -12.76 17.37 4.47
C THR A 39 -14.04 18.18 4.34
N GLY A 40 -15.19 17.55 4.08
CA GLY A 40 -16.48 18.26 4.07
C GLY A 40 -16.85 18.77 5.46
N LEU A 41 -16.68 17.92 6.48
CA LEU A 41 -16.82 18.31 7.89
C LEU A 41 -15.83 19.42 8.26
N LEU A 42 -14.57 19.28 7.87
CA LEU A 42 -13.57 20.33 8.10
C LEU A 42 -14.00 21.67 7.45
N HIS A 43 -14.47 21.64 6.22
CA HIS A 43 -14.90 22.84 5.50
C HIS A 43 -16.14 23.47 6.13
N ALA A 44 -17.11 22.66 6.57
CA ALA A 44 -18.28 23.13 7.32
C ALA A 44 -17.90 23.79 8.66
N LEU A 45 -16.98 23.19 9.42
CA LEU A 45 -16.47 23.77 10.68
C LEU A 45 -15.69 25.08 10.49
N LEU A 46 -15.15 25.31 9.30
CA LEU A 46 -14.44 26.53 8.92
C LEU A 46 -15.35 27.56 8.23
N ASP A 47 -16.66 27.31 8.15
CA ASP A 47 -17.65 28.12 7.42
C ASP A 47 -17.28 28.38 5.95
N ILE A 48 -16.64 27.40 5.30
CA ILE A 48 -16.30 27.45 3.87
C ILE A 48 -17.50 26.94 3.08
N ARG A 49 -18.24 27.86 2.46
CA ARG A 49 -19.53 27.54 1.82
C ARG A 49 -19.45 27.25 0.32
N ASP A 50 -18.41 27.73 -0.34
CA ASP A 50 -18.26 27.60 -1.78
C ASP A 50 -16.79 27.41 -2.21
N ARG A 51 -16.63 27.08 -3.50
CA ARG A 51 -15.32 26.84 -4.11
C ARG A 51 -14.40 28.06 -4.04
N ARG A 52 -14.92 29.27 -4.22
CA ARG A 52 -14.12 30.50 -4.21
C ARG A 52 -13.60 30.78 -2.80
N GLY A 53 -14.43 30.56 -1.78
CA GLY A 53 -14.05 30.58 -0.38
C GLY A 53 -12.95 29.56 -0.10
N LEU A 54 -13.12 28.32 -0.57
CA LEU A 54 -12.13 27.27 -0.38
C LEU A 54 -10.78 27.63 -1.01
N GLU A 55 -10.76 28.08 -2.27
CA GLU A 55 -9.52 28.40 -3.00
C GLU A 55 -8.71 29.54 -2.35
N ARG A 56 -9.39 30.44 -1.63
CA ARG A 56 -8.76 31.56 -0.92
C ARG A 56 -8.42 31.25 0.54
N HIS A 57 -8.97 30.17 1.10
CA HIS A 57 -8.81 29.86 2.50
C HIS A 57 -7.38 29.33 2.80
N PRO A 58 -6.70 29.79 3.86
CA PRO A 58 -5.32 29.37 4.16
C PRO A 58 -5.18 27.87 4.45
N LYS A 59 -6.28 27.19 4.82
CA LYS A 59 -6.30 25.73 5.06
C LYS A 59 -6.51 24.89 3.80
N VAL A 60 -6.63 25.49 2.62
CA VAL A 60 -6.91 24.76 1.38
C VAL A 60 -5.86 23.69 1.07
N GLY A 61 -4.58 24.03 1.22
CA GLY A 61 -3.47 23.09 1.01
C GLY A 61 -3.54 21.90 1.96
N ALA A 62 -3.56 22.18 3.27
CA ALA A 62 -3.65 21.16 4.30
C ALA A 62 -4.90 20.27 4.18
N SER A 63 -6.06 20.85 3.82
CA SER A 63 -7.28 20.07 3.59
C SER A 63 -7.16 19.16 2.37
N TRP A 64 -6.55 19.64 1.29
CA TRP A 64 -6.32 18.83 0.09
C TRP A 64 -5.33 17.69 0.35
N GLU A 65 -4.25 17.95 1.10
CA GLU A 65 -3.27 16.93 1.48
C GLU A 65 -3.90 15.85 2.37
N ALA A 66 -4.70 16.24 3.36
CA ALA A 66 -5.43 15.32 4.21
C ALA A 66 -6.44 14.47 3.41
N PHE A 67 -7.16 15.10 2.46
CA PHE A 67 -8.03 14.39 1.53
C PHE A 67 -7.26 13.34 0.72
N ALA A 68 -6.18 13.76 0.05
CA ALA A 68 -5.39 12.88 -0.80
C ALA A 68 -4.78 11.71 -0.02
N LEU A 69 -4.25 11.97 1.18
CA LEU A 69 -3.77 10.94 2.10
C LEU A 69 -4.87 9.93 2.41
N ARG A 70 -6.07 10.40 2.76
CA ARG A 70 -7.19 9.53 3.06
C ARG A 70 -7.61 8.68 1.84
N GLN A 71 -7.58 9.23 0.63
CA GLN A 71 -7.85 8.47 -0.59
C GLN A 71 -6.80 7.37 -0.82
N ILE A 72 -5.51 7.66 -0.59
CA ILE A 72 -4.44 6.66 -0.67
C ILE A 72 -4.67 5.52 0.33
N VAL A 73 -4.96 5.85 1.60
CA VAL A 73 -5.20 4.85 2.65
C VAL A 73 -6.37 3.93 2.28
N GLN A 74 -7.47 4.50 1.76
CA GLN A 74 -8.62 3.74 1.29
C GLN A 74 -8.28 2.86 0.08
N ARG A 75 -7.64 3.43 -0.94
CA ARG A 75 -7.26 2.71 -2.16
C ARG A 75 -6.35 1.53 -1.88
N LEU A 76 -5.47 1.64 -0.88
CA LEU A 76 -4.55 0.57 -0.50
C LEU A 76 -5.14 -0.43 0.49
N GLY A 77 -6.37 -0.16 1.00
CA GLY A 77 -6.98 -0.94 2.08
C GLY A 77 -6.06 -1.01 3.28
N ALA A 78 -5.38 0.10 3.60
CA ALA A 78 -4.39 0.16 4.65
C ALA A 78 -5.09 0.28 6.01
N LEU A 79 -4.66 -0.55 6.96
CA LEU A 79 -5.17 -0.51 8.33
C LEU A 79 -4.47 0.60 9.12
N PRO A 80 -5.07 1.17 10.17
CA PRO A 80 -4.46 2.22 10.98
C PRO A 80 -3.04 1.87 11.47
N GLN A 81 -2.82 0.62 11.91
CA GLN A 81 -1.52 0.11 12.35
C GLN A 81 -0.48 -0.09 11.23
N GLU A 82 -0.86 0.12 9.98
CA GLU A 82 0.05 0.10 8.83
C GLU A 82 0.46 1.51 8.40
N CYS A 83 -0.16 2.55 8.96
CA CYS A 83 0.01 3.93 8.54
C CYS A 83 0.79 4.73 9.59
N TYR A 84 1.87 5.38 9.14
CA TYR A 84 2.76 6.18 9.97
C TYR A 84 3.15 7.45 9.22
N PHE A 85 3.71 8.44 9.92
CA PHE A 85 4.53 9.48 9.27
C PHE A 85 5.98 9.30 9.69
N TRP A 86 6.91 9.90 8.96
CA TRP A 86 8.33 9.82 9.31
C TRP A 86 9.01 11.16 9.08
N SER A 87 9.90 11.56 9.99
CA SER A 87 10.73 12.74 9.77
C SER A 87 12.00 12.73 10.62
N VAL A 88 13.09 13.28 10.07
CA VAL A 88 14.42 13.37 10.70
C VAL A 88 14.84 14.81 10.97
N HIS A 89 15.87 14.99 11.81
CA HIS A 89 16.39 16.32 12.19
C HIS A 89 16.92 17.14 11.02
N SER A 90 17.42 16.48 9.97
CA SER A 90 17.89 17.14 8.75
C SER A 90 16.78 17.73 7.89
N GLY A 91 15.52 17.70 8.35
CA GLY A 91 14.36 18.30 7.69
C GLY A 91 13.67 17.41 6.66
N ALA A 92 14.11 16.16 6.46
CA ALA A 92 13.40 15.23 5.60
C ALA A 92 12.13 14.70 6.29
N GLU A 93 11.01 14.73 5.58
CA GLU A 93 9.69 14.26 6.03
C GLU A 93 9.04 13.38 4.96
N ILE A 94 8.25 12.40 5.43
CA ILE A 94 7.29 11.61 4.67
C ILE A 94 5.95 11.72 5.39
N ASP A 95 4.96 12.23 4.67
CA ASP A 95 3.63 12.46 5.21
C ASP A 95 2.90 11.16 5.54
N LEU A 96 3.03 10.15 4.66
CA LEU A 96 2.49 8.81 4.89
C LEU A 96 3.51 7.75 4.52
N LEU A 97 3.90 6.97 5.50
CA LEU A 97 4.64 5.73 5.38
C LEU A 97 3.66 4.58 5.64
N ARG A 98 3.42 3.77 4.62
CA ARG A 98 2.66 2.53 4.74
C ARG A 98 3.60 1.34 4.89
N ILE A 99 3.37 0.52 5.92
CA ILE A 99 4.13 -0.70 6.18
C ILE A 99 3.18 -1.90 6.25
N ARG A 100 3.34 -2.84 5.31
CA ARG A 100 2.64 -4.14 5.32
C ARG A 100 3.67 -5.26 5.17
N GLY A 101 3.94 -5.96 6.28
CA GLY A 101 5.02 -6.94 6.36
C GLY A 101 6.38 -6.30 6.02
N ARG A 102 7.08 -6.84 5.01
CA ARG A 102 8.35 -6.28 4.52
C ARG A 102 8.17 -5.14 3.49
N ARG A 103 6.93 -4.86 3.07
CA ARG A 103 6.66 -3.82 2.05
C ARG A 103 6.52 -2.46 2.71
N ARG A 104 7.32 -1.49 2.24
CA ARG A 104 7.32 -0.11 2.74
C ARG A 104 7.14 0.85 1.59
N TRP A 105 6.02 1.58 1.58
CA TRP A 105 5.70 2.58 0.57
C TRP A 105 5.61 3.96 1.22
N GLY A 106 6.26 4.95 0.62
CA GLY A 106 6.23 6.34 1.10
C GLY A 106 5.42 7.24 0.18
N PHE A 107 4.74 8.22 0.77
CA PHE A 107 3.93 9.19 0.06
C PHE A 107 4.20 10.59 0.63
N GLU A 108 4.40 11.54 -0.29
CA GLU A 108 4.48 12.97 -0.03
C GLU A 108 3.33 13.64 -0.79
N PHE A 109 2.57 14.53 -0.14
CA PHE A 109 1.39 15.16 -0.76
C PHE A 109 1.70 16.62 -1.10
N LYS A 110 1.44 17.01 -2.36
CA LYS A 110 1.64 18.39 -2.79
C LYS A 110 0.48 18.86 -3.65
N ARG A 111 -0.21 19.91 -3.20
CA ARG A 111 -1.24 20.57 -4.01
C ARG A 111 -0.59 21.43 -5.12
N THR A 112 -0.04 20.76 -6.13
CA THR A 112 0.58 21.36 -7.32
C THR A 112 0.25 20.54 -8.56
N SER A 113 0.22 21.18 -9.73
CA SER A 113 0.14 20.49 -11.03
C SER A 113 1.49 19.98 -11.52
N SER A 114 2.59 20.56 -11.02
CA SER A 114 3.95 20.29 -11.49
C SER A 114 4.83 19.80 -10.32
N PRO A 115 4.66 18.55 -9.88
CA PRO A 115 5.44 17.99 -8.79
C PRO A 115 6.90 17.81 -9.21
N ALA A 116 7.81 18.10 -8.28
CA ALA A 116 9.24 17.84 -8.44
C ALA A 116 9.73 16.88 -7.36
N LEU A 117 10.80 16.15 -7.69
CA LEU A 117 11.47 15.26 -6.75
C LEU A 117 12.19 16.08 -5.67
N GLY A 118 11.71 15.98 -4.43
CA GLY A 118 12.35 16.61 -3.28
C GLY A 118 13.50 15.77 -2.71
N ARG A 119 14.54 16.42 -2.19
CA ARG A 119 15.65 15.74 -1.51
C ARG A 119 15.19 14.93 -0.29
N SER A 120 14.18 15.40 0.42
CA SER A 120 13.54 14.70 1.54
C SER A 120 13.05 13.30 1.16
N LEU A 121 12.37 13.17 0.01
CA LEU A 121 11.85 11.90 -0.47
C LEU A 121 12.98 10.94 -0.88
N ILE A 122 14.06 11.46 -1.48
CA ILE A 122 15.26 10.65 -1.80
C ILE A 122 15.89 10.11 -0.52
N THR A 123 16.08 10.95 0.48
CA THR A 123 16.61 10.53 1.80
C THR A 123 15.73 9.47 2.44
N ALA A 124 14.41 9.63 2.36
CA ALA A 124 13.47 8.66 2.89
C ALA A 124 13.54 7.31 2.15
N VAL A 125 13.64 7.32 0.82
CA VAL A 125 13.79 6.09 0.01
C VAL A 125 14.97 5.27 0.50
N ASP A 126 16.11 5.92 0.73
CA ASP A 126 17.31 5.23 1.21
C ASP A 126 17.20 4.79 2.69
N GLN A 127 16.84 5.69 3.60
CA GLN A 127 16.86 5.39 5.04
C GLN A 127 15.76 4.41 5.46
N LEU A 128 14.58 4.49 4.84
CA LEU A 128 13.47 3.59 5.14
C LEU A 128 13.48 2.33 4.26
N LYS A 129 14.39 2.26 3.28
CA LYS A 129 14.46 1.20 2.26
C LYS A 129 13.09 1.01 1.58
N LEU A 130 12.54 2.11 1.07
CA LEU A 130 11.23 2.12 0.42
C LEU A 130 11.28 1.30 -0.86
N GLN A 131 10.26 0.46 -1.07
CA GLN A 131 10.11 -0.28 -2.33
C GLN A 131 9.56 0.62 -3.43
N ARG A 132 8.62 1.49 -3.07
CA ARG A 132 8.01 2.49 -3.94
C ARG A 132 7.80 3.77 -3.14
N ALA A 133 7.98 4.91 -3.79
CA ALA A 133 7.69 6.21 -3.25
C ALA A 133 6.84 7.01 -4.25
N PHE A 134 5.98 7.89 -3.73
CA PHE A 134 5.07 8.66 -4.54
C PHE A 134 5.07 10.13 -4.12
N VAL A 135 5.12 11.02 -5.09
CA VAL A 135 4.71 12.42 -4.90
C VAL A 135 3.28 12.52 -5.42
N VAL A 136 2.32 12.57 -4.51
CA VAL A 136 0.90 12.65 -4.83
C VAL A 136 0.53 14.11 -5.11
N HIS A 137 -0.03 14.40 -6.29
CA HIS A 137 -0.20 15.77 -6.76
C HIS A 137 -1.56 16.04 -7.41
N ALA A 138 -1.88 17.32 -7.59
CA ALA A 138 -3.17 17.82 -8.09
C ALA A 138 -3.24 17.96 -9.63
N GLY A 139 -2.24 17.45 -10.35
CA GLY A 139 -2.19 17.47 -11.81
C GLY A 139 -3.04 16.38 -12.46
N GLU A 140 -3.00 16.32 -13.79
CA GLU A 140 -3.82 15.39 -14.58
C GLU A 140 -3.15 14.05 -14.85
N VAL A 141 -1.82 14.02 -14.93
CA VAL A 141 -1.05 12.87 -15.44
C VAL A 141 -0.10 12.31 -14.38
N THR A 142 0.05 10.99 -14.38
CA THR A 142 1.03 10.27 -13.56
C THR A 142 2.27 9.99 -14.40
N PHE A 143 3.46 10.20 -13.83
CA PHE A 143 4.73 10.01 -14.53
C PHE A 143 5.88 9.63 -13.59
N PRO A 144 6.92 8.92 -14.06
CA PRO A 144 8.09 8.60 -13.26
C PRO A 144 8.91 9.87 -12.98
N LEU A 145 9.37 10.04 -11.72
CA LEU A 145 10.32 11.09 -11.32
C LEU A 145 11.73 10.53 -11.10
N HIS A 146 11.84 9.28 -10.67
CA HIS A 146 13.08 8.58 -10.40
C HIS A 146 12.84 7.06 -10.42
N LYS A 147 13.90 6.23 -10.38
CA LYS A 147 13.81 4.75 -10.43
C LYS A 147 12.76 4.12 -9.50
N GLN A 148 12.54 4.71 -8.33
CA GLN A 148 11.58 4.23 -7.32
C GLN A 148 10.51 5.27 -6.95
N VAL A 149 10.51 6.43 -7.62
CA VAL A 149 9.63 7.55 -7.29
C VAL A 149 8.73 7.87 -8.47
N THR A 150 7.41 7.92 -8.21
CA THR A 150 6.40 8.26 -9.20
C THR A 150 5.66 9.53 -8.77
N ALA A 151 5.50 10.49 -9.66
CA ALA A 151 4.50 11.55 -9.51
C ALA A 151 3.13 10.94 -9.81
N LEU A 152 2.28 10.79 -8.79
CA LEU A 152 0.96 10.19 -8.89
C LEU A 152 -0.12 11.28 -8.90
N ALA A 153 -0.85 11.41 -10.00
CA ALA A 153 -1.99 12.31 -10.07
C ALA A 153 -3.14 11.75 -9.22
N VAL A 154 -3.65 12.54 -8.27
CA VAL A 154 -4.80 12.12 -7.43
C VAL A 154 -6.01 11.74 -8.28
N LYS A 155 -6.21 12.43 -9.41
CA LYS A 155 -7.29 12.14 -10.37
C LYS A 155 -7.21 10.75 -10.97
N ARG A 156 -6.00 10.19 -11.11
CA ARG A 156 -5.74 8.88 -11.70
C ARG A 156 -5.48 7.80 -10.64
N LEU A 157 -5.79 8.08 -9.38
CA LEU A 157 -5.53 7.19 -8.25
C LEU A 157 -6.07 5.77 -8.45
N LEU A 158 -7.26 5.64 -9.03
CA LEU A 158 -7.91 4.35 -9.23
C LEU A 158 -7.27 3.51 -10.35
N ASP A 159 -6.57 4.15 -11.28
CA ASP A 159 -5.95 3.49 -12.42
C ASP A 159 -4.48 3.16 -12.12
N ASP A 160 -3.76 4.15 -11.58
CA ASP A 160 -2.29 4.12 -11.52
C ASP A 160 -1.74 3.61 -10.18
N LEU A 161 -2.57 3.61 -9.12
CA LEU A 161 -2.23 2.99 -7.85
C LEU A 161 -2.92 1.62 -7.74
N PRO A 162 -2.18 0.53 -7.47
CA PRO A 162 -2.78 -0.80 -7.36
C PRO A 162 -3.84 -0.83 -6.25
N SER A 163 -4.91 -1.57 -6.49
CA SER A 163 -5.93 -1.87 -5.49
C SER A 163 -5.33 -2.69 -4.33
N PRO A 164 -6.02 -2.80 -3.19
CA PRO A 164 -5.57 -3.70 -2.13
C PRO A 164 -5.53 -5.11 -2.73
N LEU A 165 -4.36 -5.77 -2.66
CA LEU A 165 -4.30 -7.18 -3.06
C LEU A 165 -5.33 -7.95 -2.23
N PRO A 166 -6.08 -8.90 -2.84
CA PRO A 166 -6.88 -9.83 -2.05
C PRO A 166 -5.97 -10.47 -1.01
N GLU A 167 -6.48 -10.63 0.20
CA GLU A 167 -5.75 -11.24 1.29
C GLU A 167 -5.08 -12.53 0.82
N CYS A 168 -3.84 -12.77 1.27
CA CYS A 168 -3.13 -14.01 0.98
C CYS A 168 -3.90 -15.17 1.64
N GLY A 169 -4.90 -15.69 0.93
CA GLY A 169 -5.89 -16.62 1.47
C GLY A 169 -6.84 -17.24 0.45
N SER A 170 -7.11 -16.63 -0.71
CA SER A 170 -7.84 -17.30 -1.79
C SER A 170 -6.87 -17.87 -2.82
N ARG A 171 -6.57 -19.17 -2.73
CA ARG A 171 -6.12 -19.94 -3.90
C ARG A 171 -7.28 -20.03 -4.88
N THR A 172 -7.53 -18.98 -5.66
CA THR A 172 -8.25 -19.15 -6.91
C THR A 172 -7.28 -19.82 -7.88
N ARG A 173 -7.45 -21.14 -8.04
CA ARG A 173 -6.92 -21.86 -9.20
C ARG A 173 -7.31 -21.07 -10.46
N PRO A 174 -6.41 -20.84 -11.42
CA PRO A 174 -6.83 -20.28 -12.70
C PRO A 174 -7.87 -21.24 -13.31
N ALA A 175 -9.05 -20.71 -13.62
CA ALA A 175 -10.05 -21.40 -14.40
C ALA A 175 -9.38 -21.84 -15.70
N GLY A 176 -9.40 -23.15 -15.94
CA GLY A 176 -8.80 -23.76 -17.11
C GLY A 176 -9.32 -23.11 -18.39
N ILE A 177 -8.41 -22.84 -19.30
CA ILE A 177 -8.70 -22.52 -20.70
C ILE A 177 -9.59 -23.64 -21.23
N ALA A 178 -10.87 -23.33 -21.44
CA ALA A 178 -11.78 -24.20 -22.17
C ALA A 178 -11.28 -24.27 -23.61
N LYS A 179 -10.57 -25.34 -23.96
CA LYS A 179 -10.29 -25.70 -25.34
C LYS A 179 -11.62 -25.99 -26.03
N THR A 180 -12.04 -25.11 -26.92
CA THR A 180 -13.05 -25.39 -27.94
C THR A 180 -12.52 -26.53 -28.83
N ARG A 181 -12.96 -27.77 -28.56
CA ARG A 181 -12.78 -28.88 -29.51
C ARG A 181 -14.03 -28.98 -30.37
N SER A 182 -13.84 -28.62 -31.64
CA SER A 182 -14.75 -28.92 -32.74
C SER A 182 -15.09 -30.41 -32.78
N ALA A 183 -16.38 -30.69 -32.94
CA ALA A 183 -16.96 -32.02 -33.02
C ALA A 183 -16.53 -32.75 -34.30
N ARG A 184 -16.05 -33.99 -34.17
CA ARG A 184 -15.95 -34.95 -35.28
C ARG A 184 -16.57 -36.27 -34.87
N THR A 185 -17.51 -36.70 -35.71
CA THR A 185 -18.40 -37.87 -35.70
C THR A 185 -17.70 -39.22 -35.45
N PRO A 186 -18.35 -40.19 -34.78
CA PRO A 186 -17.72 -41.46 -34.38
C PRO A 186 -17.74 -42.50 -35.51
N ARG A 187 -16.67 -43.30 -35.63
CA ARG A 187 -16.67 -44.59 -36.34
C ARG A 187 -16.38 -45.72 -35.35
N ARG A 188 -17.11 -46.82 -35.48
CA ARG A 188 -17.17 -47.98 -34.59
C ARG A 188 -16.12 -49.06 -34.90
N HIS A 189 -15.64 -49.69 -33.80
CA HIS A 189 -15.23 -51.10 -33.58
C HIS A 189 -13.97 -51.69 -34.27
N PRO A 190 -13.39 -52.81 -33.77
CA PRO A 190 -13.68 -53.59 -32.55
C PRO A 190 -12.45 -53.87 -31.64
N ILE A 191 -12.77 -54.54 -30.53
CA ILE A 191 -11.97 -55.00 -29.38
C ILE A 191 -10.90 -56.03 -29.78
N ARG A 192 -9.72 -55.96 -29.13
CA ARG A 192 -8.89 -57.13 -28.82
C ARG A 192 -8.37 -57.06 -27.38
N THR A 193 -8.49 -58.21 -26.72
CA THR A 193 -7.99 -58.57 -25.40
C THR A 193 -6.47 -58.66 -25.41
N ASP A 194 -5.82 -58.55 -24.23
CA ASP A 194 -5.01 -59.61 -23.62
C ASP A 194 -4.37 -59.13 -22.30
N ALA A 195 -4.06 -60.11 -21.45
CA ALA A 195 -3.81 -60.01 -20.02
C ALA A 195 -2.32 -59.78 -19.62
N VAL A 196 -2.10 -59.08 -18.48
CA VAL A 196 -1.31 -59.43 -17.25
C VAL A 196 0.08 -60.11 -17.45
N PRO A 197 1.21 -59.82 -16.71
CA PRO A 197 1.27 -59.67 -15.24
C PRO A 197 2.25 -58.65 -14.62
N MET A 198 2.07 -58.57 -13.29
CA MET A 198 2.90 -58.03 -12.21
C MET A 198 4.31 -58.64 -12.09
N THR A 199 5.30 -57.83 -11.72
CA THR A 199 6.48 -58.08 -10.85
C THR A 199 7.23 -56.74 -10.78
N GLY A 200 7.91 -56.28 -9.72
CA GLY A 200 8.27 -56.79 -8.41
C GLY A 200 9.46 -55.94 -7.91
N PHE A 201 9.63 -55.83 -6.58
CA PHE A 201 10.90 -55.50 -5.87
C PHE A 201 11.52 -54.08 -6.05
N ARG A 202 12.27 -53.49 -5.11
CA ARG A 202 12.44 -53.52 -3.63
C ARG A 202 13.60 -52.53 -3.32
N ARG A 203 13.59 -51.92 -2.12
CA ARG A 203 14.77 -51.45 -1.32
C ARG A 203 15.50 -50.17 -1.81
N LYS A 204 16.11 -49.30 -0.99
CA LYS A 204 16.47 -49.27 0.45
C LYS A 204 17.00 -47.87 0.84
N ALA A 205 16.85 -47.54 2.14
CA ALA A 205 17.76 -46.85 3.08
C ALA A 205 18.49 -45.54 2.68
N LEU A 206 18.42 -44.41 3.40
CA LEU A 206 18.72 -44.10 4.82
C LEU A 206 20.24 -44.10 5.17
N ALA A 207 20.79 -42.91 5.44
CA ALA A 207 22.00 -42.64 6.23
C ALA A 207 21.78 -41.24 6.87
N ALA A 208 21.54 -41.06 8.18
CA ALA A 208 22.34 -41.31 9.38
C ALA A 208 23.50 -40.30 9.57
N LEU A 209 23.20 -39.22 10.31
CA LEU A 209 24.13 -38.30 10.96
C LEU A 209 24.62 -38.90 12.29
N LYS A 210 25.93 -38.84 12.55
CA LYS A 210 26.53 -38.97 13.88
C LYS A 210 27.60 -37.87 14.08
N THR A 211 27.54 -37.32 15.30
CA THR A 211 28.39 -36.43 16.13
C THR A 211 29.89 -36.81 16.18
N PRO A 212 30.83 -36.16 16.95
CA PRO A 212 30.72 -35.31 18.18
C PRO A 212 31.53 -33.98 18.18
N GLN A 213 31.18 -32.91 18.92
CA GLN A 213 31.38 -32.62 20.35
C GLN A 213 32.81 -32.88 20.89
N ARG A 214 33.53 -31.78 21.13
CA ARG A 214 34.56 -31.57 22.16
C ARG A 214 34.43 -30.15 22.68
#